data_AF-A0A6P0N271-F1
#
_entry.id   AF-A0A6P0N271-F1
#
_cell.length_a   1.000
_cell.length_b   1.000
_cell.length_c   1.000
_cell.angle_alpha   90.00
_cell.angle_beta   90.00
_cell.angle_gamma   90.00
#
_symmetry.space_group_name_H-M   'P 1'
#
loop_
_entity.id
_entity.type
_entity.pdbx_description
1 polymer ?
#
loop_
_entity_poly.entity_id
_entity_poly.type
_entity_poly.pdbx_seq_one_letter_code
_entity_poly.pdbx_strand_id
1 'polypeptide(L)'
;MNSEKGKLRAKLSIVVGIITVVFAAGTFFLTRSDLSSLSTSTVAGLALIKTMVKQSVPYDVALSNNKPTLIEFYADWCTTCQSMAPILNKLHQQYGETVNWVMLNIDDPQWA
;
A
#
# COMPACT_ATOMS: atom_id res chain seq x y z
N MET A 1 -56.53 -10.53 -24.13
CA MET A 1 -55.68 -11.25 -23.15
C MET A 1 -54.16 -11.18 -23.43
N ASN A 2 -53.69 -10.72 -24.61
CA ASN A 2 -52.24 -10.64 -24.93
C ASN A 2 -51.54 -9.32 -24.51
N SER A 3 -52.27 -8.22 -24.34
CA SER A 3 -51.69 -6.90 -23.99
C SER A 3 -51.21 -6.82 -22.53
N GLU A 4 -52.00 -7.36 -21.59
CA GLU A 4 -51.66 -7.36 -20.15
C GLU A 4 -50.43 -8.21 -19.83
N LYS A 5 -50.27 -9.35 -20.52
CA LYS A 5 -49.10 -10.23 -20.38
C LYS A 5 -47.80 -9.56 -20.86
N GLY A 6 -47.88 -8.74 -21.91
CA GLY A 6 -46.74 -7.97 -22.42
C GLY A 6 -46.30 -6.88 -21.44
N LYS A 7 -47.27 -6.17 -20.85
CA LYS A 7 -47.01 -5.11 -19.86
C LYS A 7 -46.42 -5.68 -18.56
N LEU A 8 -46.85 -6.86 -18.14
CA LEU A 8 -46.30 -7.56 -16.96
C LEU A 8 -44.87 -8.06 -17.21
N ARG A 9 -44.58 -8.59 -18.41
CA ARG A 9 -43.22 -9.00 -18.81
C ARG A 9 -42.25 -7.82 -18.89
N ALA A 10 -42.68 -6.68 -19.43
CA ALA A 10 -41.85 -5.47 -19.48
C ALA A 10 -41.52 -4.94 -18.08
N LYS A 11 -42.51 -4.91 -17.18
CA LYS A 11 -42.30 -4.53 -15.77
C LYS A 11 -41.34 -5.49 -15.06
N LEU A 12 -41.48 -6.79 -15.29
CA LEU A 12 -40.59 -7.80 -14.70
C LEU A 12 -39.15 -7.64 -15.19
N SER A 13 -38.92 -7.39 -16.49
CA SER A 13 -37.58 -7.17 -17.04
C SER A 13 -36.90 -5.91 -16.48
N ILE A 14 -37.65 -4.82 -16.29
CA ILE A 14 -37.12 -3.58 -15.70
C ILE A 14 -36.71 -3.81 -14.23
N VAL A 15 -37.56 -4.49 -13.46
CA VAL A 15 -37.27 -4.78 -12.04
C VAL A 15 -36.06 -5.71 -11.90
N VAL A 16 -35.95 -6.76 -12.73
CA VAL A 16 -34.79 -7.65 -12.74
C VAL A 16 -33.52 -6.89 -13.11
N GLY A 17 -33.58 -5.98 -14.10
CA GLY A 17 -32.45 -5.14 -14.48
C GLY A 17 -31.98 -4.18 -13.37
N ILE A 18 -32.92 -3.61 -12.61
CA ILE A 18 -32.56 -2.75 -11.47
C ILE A 18 -31.93 -3.59 -10.36
N ILE A 19 -32.46 -4.78 -10.07
CA ILE A 19 -31.92 -5.67 -9.04
C ILE A 19 -30.50 -6.14 -9.40
N THR A 20 -30.24 -6.49 -10.66
CA THR A 20 -28.89 -6.92 -11.07
C THR A 20 -27.88 -5.78 -10.99
N VAL A 21 -28.26 -4.55 -11.33
CA VAL A 21 -27.40 -3.37 -11.20
C VAL A 21 -27.11 -3.05 -9.73
N VAL A 22 -28.11 -3.10 -8.85
CA VAL A 22 -27.94 -2.88 -7.41
C VAL A 22 -27.07 -3.96 -6.78
N PHE A 23 -27.26 -5.23 -7.17
CA PHE A 23 -26.45 -6.34 -6.66
C PHE A 23 -25.01 -6.25 -7.15
N ALA A 24 -24.78 -5.88 -8.42
CA ALA A 24 -23.44 -5.65 -8.97
C ALA A 24 -22.72 -4.44 -8.32
N ALA A 25 -23.44 -3.36 -8.03
CA ALA A 25 -22.90 -2.22 -7.31
C ALA A 25 -22.56 -2.60 -5.85
N GLY A 26 -23.43 -3.36 -5.18
CA GLY A 26 -23.19 -3.85 -3.83
C GLY A 26 -21.99 -4.79 -3.73
N THR A 27 -21.87 -5.75 -4.66
CA THR A 27 -20.71 -6.66 -4.69
C THR A 27 -19.41 -5.92 -5.02
N PHE A 28 -19.46 -4.88 -5.85
CA PHE A 28 -18.30 -4.03 -6.14
C PHE A 28 -17.85 -3.20 -4.92
N PHE A 29 -18.79 -2.71 -4.11
CA PHE A 29 -18.47 -2.00 -2.87
C PHE A 29 -17.90 -2.93 -1.79
N LEU A 30 -18.37 -4.17 -1.68
CA LEU A 30 -17.88 -5.13 -0.69
C LEU A 30 -16.51 -5.72 -1.07
N THR A 31 -16.27 -6.01 -2.35
CA THR A 31 -15.00 -6.60 -2.80
C THR A 31 -13.84 -5.61 -2.90
N ARG A 32 -14.10 -4.29 -2.90
CA ARG A 32 -13.02 -3.29 -2.77
C ARG A 32 -12.28 -3.38 -1.43
N SER A 33 -12.90 -3.94 -0.39
CA SER A 33 -12.27 -4.17 0.91
C SER A 33 -11.09 -5.16 0.81
N ASP A 34 -11.14 -6.12 -0.13
CA ASP A 34 -10.22 -7.24 -0.22
C ASP A 34 -8.98 -7.00 -1.10
N LEU A 35 -8.87 -5.85 -1.78
CA LEU A 35 -7.62 -5.47 -2.48
C LEU A 35 -6.47 -5.22 -1.49
N SER A 36 -6.79 -5.09 -0.20
CA SER A 36 -5.82 -5.05 0.90
C SER A 36 -5.19 -6.42 1.22
N SER A 37 -5.73 -7.51 0.68
CA SER A 37 -5.29 -8.90 0.96
C SER A 37 -4.40 -9.50 -0.12
N LEU A 38 -4.01 -8.74 -1.16
CA LEU A 38 -3.08 -9.26 -2.17
C LEU A 38 -1.66 -9.32 -1.58
N SER A 39 -1.31 -10.49 -1.04
CA SER A 39 0.05 -10.87 -0.65
C SER A 39 0.99 -10.92 -1.86
N THR A 40 1.45 -9.76 -2.32
CA THR A 40 2.62 -9.56 -3.18
C THR A 40 3.81 -9.16 -2.32
N SER A 41 4.30 -10.10 -1.51
CA SER A 41 5.22 -9.85 -0.39
C SER A 41 6.54 -9.16 -0.77
N THR A 42 7.04 -9.33 -1.99
CA THR A 42 8.27 -8.64 -2.46
C THR A 42 8.00 -7.25 -3.04
N VAL A 43 6.90 -7.08 -3.76
CA VAL A 43 6.55 -5.81 -4.41
C VAL A 43 6.13 -4.76 -3.37
N ALA A 44 5.42 -5.18 -2.33
CA ALA A 44 5.05 -4.32 -1.21
C ALA A 44 6.27 -3.87 -0.39
N GLY A 45 7.22 -4.78 -0.12
CA GLY A 45 8.44 -4.46 0.62
C GLY A 45 9.30 -3.41 -0.10
N LEU A 46 9.52 -3.58 -1.40
CA LEU A 46 10.25 -2.59 -2.21
C LEU A 46 9.55 -1.22 -2.25
N ALA A 47 8.21 -1.20 -2.37
CA ALA A 47 7.45 0.05 -2.34
C ALA A 47 7.58 0.79 -0.99
N LEU A 48 7.59 0.05 0.11
CA LEU A 48 7.81 0.60 1.45
C LEU A 48 9.23 1.16 1.59
N ILE A 49 10.25 0.41 1.19
CA ILE A 49 11.65 0.88 1.18
C ILE A 49 11.76 2.20 0.43
N LYS A 50 11.20 2.29 -0.79
CA LYS A 50 11.22 3.52 -1.59
C LYS A 50 10.53 4.70 -0.89
N THR A 51 9.50 4.43 -0.09
CA THR A 51 8.82 5.45 0.70
C THR A 51 9.68 5.92 1.87
N MET A 52 10.29 4.98 2.59
CA MET A 52 11.20 5.27 3.70
C MET A 52 12.45 6.03 3.24
N VAL A 53 12.99 5.71 2.07
CA VAL A 53 14.13 6.44 1.46
C VAL A 53 13.76 7.90 1.21
N LYS A 54 12.55 8.18 0.70
CA LYS A 54 12.08 9.56 0.52
C LYS A 54 11.92 10.32 1.83
N GLN A 55 11.65 9.61 2.92
CA GLN A 55 11.52 10.18 4.27
C GLN A 55 12.86 10.23 5.03
N SER A 56 13.93 9.68 4.46
CA SER A 56 15.23 9.59 5.09
C SER A 56 15.79 10.97 5.41
N VAL A 57 16.34 11.11 6.61
CA VAL A 57 17.19 12.24 6.98
C VAL A 57 18.53 12.08 6.24
N PRO A 58 19.12 13.16 5.70
CA PRO A 58 20.49 13.12 5.17
C PRO A 58 21.49 12.68 6.23
N TYR A 59 22.46 11.85 5.85
CA TYR A 59 23.42 11.26 6.78
C TYR A 59 24.23 12.31 7.57
N ASP A 60 24.71 13.35 6.90
CA ASP A 60 25.45 14.48 7.49
C ASP A 60 24.61 15.28 8.51
N VAL A 61 23.32 15.45 8.23
CA VAL A 61 22.37 16.10 9.15
C VAL A 61 22.13 15.23 10.38
N ALA A 62 21.97 13.91 10.19
CA ALA A 62 21.75 12.98 11.29
C ALA A 62 22.95 12.89 12.25
N LEU A 63 24.18 13.04 11.74
CA LEU A 63 25.39 13.06 12.56
C LEU A 63 25.58 14.34 13.38
N SER A 64 25.04 15.47 12.91
CA SER A 64 25.32 16.79 13.50
C SER A 64 24.24 17.27 14.47
N ASN A 65 23.03 16.68 14.43
CA ASN A 65 21.88 17.19 15.17
C ASN A 65 21.66 16.59 16.58
N ASN A 66 22.58 15.74 17.07
CA ASN A 66 22.55 15.09 18.39
C ASN A 66 21.29 14.26 18.71
N LYS A 67 20.43 13.95 17.73
CA LYS A 67 19.31 13.01 17.94
C LYS A 67 19.81 11.56 17.79
N PRO A 68 19.27 10.60 18.56
CA PRO A 68 19.50 9.18 18.31
C PRO A 68 19.18 8.85 16.85
N THR A 69 20.01 8.03 16.22
CA THR A 69 19.90 7.75 14.78
C THR A 69 19.85 6.25 14.54
N LEU A 70 18.85 5.81 13.78
CA LEU A 70 18.78 4.47 13.20
C LEU A 70 19.16 4.56 11.72
N ILE A 71 20.16 3.77 11.33
CA ILE A 71 20.65 3.69 9.96
C ILE A 71 20.30 2.30 9.41
N GLU A 72 19.53 2.27 8.34
CA GLU A 72 19.23 1.06 7.57
C GLU A 72 20.10 1.05 6.31
N PHE A 73 21.04 0.12 6.26
CA PHE A 73 21.81 -0.18 5.06
C PHE A 73 21.03 -1.19 4.23
N TYR A 74 20.64 -0.81 3.02
CA TYR A 74 19.77 -1.63 2.17
C TYR A 74 20.28 -1.71 0.73
N ALA A 75 19.67 -2.60 -0.04
CA ALA A 75 19.74 -2.63 -1.49
C ALA A 75 18.37 -2.95 -2.08
N ASP A 76 18.09 -2.52 -3.30
CA ASP A 76 16.81 -2.82 -3.97
C ASP A 76 16.63 -4.33 -4.21
N TRP A 77 17.73 -5.06 -4.41
CA TRP A 77 17.74 -6.52 -4.58
C TRP A 77 17.75 -7.30 -3.26
N CYS A 78 17.83 -6.61 -2.11
CA CYS A 78 17.91 -7.27 -0.81
C CYS A 78 16.53 -7.78 -0.34
N THR A 79 16.25 -9.06 -0.56
CA THR A 79 14.99 -9.70 -0.14
C THR A 79 14.73 -9.61 1.36
N THR A 80 15.77 -9.79 2.19
CA THR A 80 15.62 -9.66 3.65
C THR A 80 15.24 -8.25 4.07
N CYS A 81 15.86 -7.23 3.46
CA CYS A 81 15.53 -5.83 3.69
C CYS A 81 14.06 -5.54 3.32
N GLN A 82 13.60 -6.05 2.17
CA GLN A 82 12.19 -5.94 1.75
C GLN A 82 11.24 -6.59 2.75
N SER A 83 11.60 -7.75 3.29
CA SER A 83 10.80 -8.44 4.31
C SER A 83 10.78 -7.71 5.66
N MET A 84 11.81 -6.94 5.99
CA MET A 84 11.88 -6.16 7.23
C MET A 84 11.22 -4.78 7.12
N ALA A 85 11.05 -4.26 5.90
CA ALA A 85 10.47 -2.94 5.65
C ALA A 85 9.12 -2.68 6.38
N PRO A 86 8.17 -3.64 6.48
CA PRO A 86 6.94 -3.41 7.24
C PRO A 86 7.17 -3.21 8.75
N ILE A 87 8.18 -3.86 9.31
CA ILE A 87 8.54 -3.75 10.73
C ILE A 87 9.23 -2.41 10.97
N LEU A 88 10.21 -2.06 10.13
CA LEU A 88 10.89 -0.77 10.21
C LEU A 88 9.93 0.40 10.04
N ASN A 89 8.96 0.31 9.11
CA ASN A 89 7.95 1.32 8.93
C ASN A 89 7.04 1.48 10.17
N LYS A 90 6.69 0.40 10.87
CA LYS A 90 5.94 0.48 12.14
C LYS A 90 6.75 1.18 13.23
N LEU A 91 8.04 0.87 13.33
CA LEU A 91 8.94 1.55 14.27
C LEU A 91 9.09 3.03 13.92
N HIS A 92 9.18 3.37 12.63
CA HIS A 92 9.24 4.74 12.16
C HIS A 92 7.96 5.52 12.52
N GLN A 93 6.77 4.91 12.40
CA GLN A 93 5.52 5.53 12.84
C GLN A 93 5.49 5.81 14.35
N GLN A 94 6.17 4.99 15.16
CA GLN A 94 6.19 5.15 16.61
C GLN A 94 7.28 6.11 17.11
N TYR A 95 8.43 6.16 16.43
CA TYR A 95 9.63 6.86 16.90
C TYR A 95 10.19 7.90 15.91
N GLY A 96 9.53 8.15 14.78
CA GLY A 96 10.02 9.04 13.72
C GLY A 96 10.26 10.49 14.16
N GLU A 97 9.57 10.94 15.20
CA GLU A 97 9.77 12.28 15.75
C GLU A 97 11.02 12.37 16.65
N THR A 98 11.36 11.30 17.36
CA THR A 98 12.43 11.29 18.39
C THR A 98 13.75 10.72 17.89
N VAL A 99 13.72 9.87 16.87
CA VAL A 99 14.88 9.20 16.28
C VAL A 99 15.06 9.65 14.82
N ASN A 100 16.29 9.93 14.38
CA ASN A 100 16.57 10.12 12.97
C ASN A 100 16.52 8.77 12.25
N TRP A 101 15.90 8.74 11.08
CA TRP A 101 15.83 7.57 10.22
C TRP A 101 16.66 7.84 8.97
N VAL A 102 17.71 7.04 8.76
CA VAL A 102 18.61 7.20 7.62
C VAL A 102 18.60 5.90 6.81
N MET A 103 18.33 6.01 5.51
CA MET A 103 18.37 4.90 4.57
C MET A 103 19.59 5.07 3.66
N LEU A 104 20.49 4.10 3.66
CA LEU A 104 21.70 4.12 2.82
C LEU A 104 21.68 2.94 1.85
N ASN A 105 21.61 3.24 0.55
CA ASN A 105 21.73 2.22 -0.48
C ASN A 105 23.22 1.85 -0.65
N ILE A 106 23.55 0.58 -0.48
CA ILE A 106 24.93 0.10 -0.61
C ILE A 106 25.43 0.09 -2.06
N ASP A 107 24.54 0.15 -3.04
CA ASP A 107 24.89 0.24 -4.47
C ASP A 107 25.11 1.69 -4.93
N ASP A 108 24.93 2.69 -4.04
CA ASP A 108 25.10 4.09 -4.39
C ASP A 108 26.59 4.43 -4.58
N PRO A 109 27.01 4.92 -5.76
CA PRO A 109 28.40 5.23 -6.06
C PRO A 109 28.99 6.34 -5.18
N GLN A 110 28.17 7.13 -4.47
CA GLN A 110 28.66 8.15 -3.56
C GLN A 110 29.43 7.58 -2.34
N TRP A 111 29.38 6.26 -2.13
CA TRP A 111 30.07 5.54 -1.04
C TRP A 111 31.08 4.49 -1.52
N ALA A 112 31.33 4.41 -2.83
CA ALA A 112 32.24 3.44 -3.45
C ALA A 112 33.71 3.89 -3.47
#